data_AF-A0AA38HWQ9-F1
#
_entry.id   AF-A0AA38HWQ9-F1
#
_cell.length_a   1.000
_cell.length_b   1.000
_cell.length_c   1.000
_cell.angle_alpha   90.00
_cell.angle_beta   90.00
_cell.angle_gamma   90.00
#
_symmetry.space_group_name_H-M   'P 1'
#
loop_
_entity.id
_entity.type
_entity.pdbx_description
1 polymer ?
#
loop_
_entity_poly.entity_id
_entity_poly.type
_entity_poly.pdbx_seq_one_letter_code
_entity_poly.pdbx_strand_id
1 'polypeptide(L)'
;MESQWYYFPGQTPQNTKISDRAHALHITKDAWSNITQHLDRKKRIQEAIDREHAHKEALKQGSEEMTKKWPNSVQNLRLRKEEERRHRFEGRGKEDKTALYYKMRAEQEAVRKEYIDKIKKEVFISQGYPKELTSALILSETLYEREKQKEFRSKIKQHDIEVKNRFDADIVAADAKYLQDKKEQEQIKRQKARKEGEFLRNQIKEHEETEKRMNRAHIEKEIRDRIKAAEEEELIKQYELDIIAKKRKEIAIQRKKAMNDKHKRQQLIAKDEEEMEQATKFYSEARQRIDCMMKIKDKQMRDKIAKHQQELHSHVVALHEARDAAEKARLDNAIAQMEANDKAKAEAKANVKAKNRRERIEDREEHFRKQEREKEIDNEMKKWEMLNRMKTAETMKEHDAQNRKNNWEKILQYRRDLLEQMADDRAAQKREKEIDEIMSHVSYDEADKMFFDYANEVLEMAKSKNRSIHPIEKVIADYKKTNNLSPRQRPRCVIK
;
A
#
# COMPACT_ATOMS: atom_id res chain seq x y z
N MET A 1 -51.09 -68.10 156.60
CA MET A 1 -50.38 -67.37 155.53
C MET A 1 -51.13 -66.09 155.29
N GLU A 2 -50.60 -64.98 155.81
CA GLU A 2 -51.18 -63.65 155.61
C GLU A 2 -50.91 -63.24 154.15
N SER A 3 -51.93 -63.28 153.30
CA SER A 3 -51.81 -62.80 151.92
C SER A 3 -51.78 -61.26 151.95
N GLN A 4 -50.59 -60.67 151.82
CA GLN A 4 -50.43 -59.23 151.61
C GLN A 4 -50.71 -58.91 150.14
N TRP A 5 -51.73 -58.09 149.93
CA TRP A 5 -52.13 -57.60 148.61
C TRP A 5 -51.45 -56.27 148.33
N TYR A 6 -50.89 -56.11 147.13
CA TYR A 6 -50.30 -54.84 146.71
C TYR A 6 -51.40 -53.95 146.12
N TYR A 7 -51.63 -52.79 146.72
CA TYR A 7 -52.57 -51.78 146.23
C TYR A 7 -51.80 -50.64 145.56
N PHE A 8 -52.26 -50.22 144.38
CA PHE A 8 -51.72 -49.01 143.74
C PHE A 8 -52.16 -47.74 144.51
N PRO A 9 -51.39 -46.63 144.47
CA PRO A 9 -51.70 -45.42 145.25
C PRO A 9 -53.14 -44.93 145.00
N GLY A 10 -53.91 -44.75 146.09
CA GLY A 10 -55.32 -44.32 146.03
C GLY A 10 -56.36 -45.46 146.09
N GLN A 11 -55.94 -46.73 146.06
CA GLN A 11 -56.84 -47.88 146.22
C GLN A 11 -56.90 -48.33 147.68
N THR A 12 -58.12 -48.55 148.20
CA THR A 12 -58.37 -49.10 149.54
C THR A 12 -59.19 -50.40 149.47
N PRO A 13 -59.20 -51.22 150.53
CA PRO A 13 -59.87 -52.53 150.55
C PRO A 13 -61.39 -52.45 150.33
N GLN A 14 -62.00 -51.29 150.59
CA GLN A 14 -63.44 -51.05 150.44
C GLN A 14 -63.82 -50.66 149.01
N ASN A 15 -62.86 -50.20 148.20
CA ASN A 15 -63.12 -49.64 146.87
C ASN A 15 -62.58 -50.51 145.71
N THR A 16 -62.03 -51.69 146.01
CA THR A 16 -61.50 -52.64 145.02
C THR A 16 -62.00 -54.06 145.26
N LYS A 17 -62.57 -54.68 144.20
CA LYS A 17 -63.01 -56.09 144.20
C LYS A 17 -61.81 -57.01 144.36
N ILE A 18 -62.01 -58.15 145.04
CA ILE A 18 -60.92 -59.09 145.38
C ILE A 18 -60.21 -59.65 144.14
N SER A 19 -60.91 -59.79 143.00
CA SER A 19 -60.34 -60.29 141.72
C SER A 19 -59.23 -59.39 141.16
N ASP A 20 -59.26 -58.10 141.47
CA ASP A 20 -58.41 -57.11 140.84
C ASP A 20 -57.20 -56.75 141.73
N ARG A 21 -57.04 -57.45 142.86
CA ARG A 21 -55.91 -57.27 143.77
C ARG A 21 -54.72 -58.07 143.25
N ALA A 22 -53.66 -57.37 142.84
CA ALA A 22 -52.43 -58.01 142.39
C ALA A 22 -51.62 -58.57 143.58
N HIS A 23 -51.11 -59.79 143.45
CA HIS A 23 -50.17 -60.37 144.39
C HIS A 23 -48.79 -59.69 144.25
N ALA A 24 -48.14 -59.37 145.36
CA ALA A 24 -46.77 -58.86 145.33
C ALA A 24 -45.82 -59.96 144.79
N LEU A 25 -45.10 -59.67 143.71
CA LEU A 25 -44.11 -60.56 143.10
C LEU A 25 -42.80 -60.52 143.91
N HIS A 26 -42.29 -61.68 144.33
CA HIS A 26 -41.16 -61.79 145.26
C HIS A 26 -39.76 -61.99 144.59
N ILE A 27 -39.63 -61.90 143.24
CA ILE A 27 -38.35 -62.15 142.54
C ILE A 27 -38.03 -61.07 141.48
N THR A 28 -36.75 -60.68 141.33
CA THR A 28 -36.24 -59.66 140.41
C THR A 28 -35.93 -60.17 138.99
N LYS A 29 -35.91 -59.26 138.01
CA LYS A 29 -35.72 -59.58 136.57
C LYS A 29 -34.37 -60.24 136.25
N ASP A 30 -33.30 -59.83 136.95
CA ASP A 30 -31.96 -60.38 136.73
C ASP A 30 -31.88 -61.85 137.22
N ALA A 31 -32.55 -62.16 138.33
CA ALA A 31 -32.67 -63.52 138.84
C ALA A 31 -33.44 -64.42 137.84
N TRP A 32 -34.47 -63.88 137.19
CA TRP A 32 -35.19 -64.58 136.12
C TRP A 32 -34.34 -64.81 134.86
N SER A 33 -33.50 -63.84 134.48
CA SER A 33 -32.59 -64.02 133.33
C SER A 33 -31.51 -65.07 133.58
N ASN A 34 -30.96 -65.16 134.80
CA ASN A 34 -29.97 -66.17 135.15
C ASN A 34 -30.58 -67.58 135.14
N ILE A 35 -31.85 -67.72 135.51
CA ILE A 35 -32.58 -68.99 135.43
C ILE A 35 -32.91 -69.37 133.98
N THR A 36 -33.08 -68.42 133.06
CA THR A 36 -33.53 -68.72 131.68
C THR A 36 -32.41 -68.71 130.62
N GLN A 37 -31.22 -68.18 130.93
CA GLN A 37 -30.06 -68.05 130.02
C GLN A 37 -29.54 -69.37 129.41
N HIS A 38 -29.79 -70.51 130.05
CA HIS A 38 -29.32 -71.83 129.56
C HIS A 38 -30.24 -72.43 128.48
N LEU A 39 -31.45 -71.89 128.28
CA LEU A 39 -32.41 -72.38 127.27
C LEU A 39 -32.18 -71.80 125.87
N ASP A 40 -31.34 -70.75 125.72
CA ASP A 40 -31.18 -69.96 124.49
C ASP A 40 -29.87 -70.24 123.70
N ARG A 41 -29.47 -71.52 123.56
CA ARG A 41 -28.19 -71.92 122.91
C ARG A 41 -28.07 -71.53 121.43
N LYS A 42 -29.17 -71.49 120.66
CA LYS A 42 -29.16 -71.16 119.22
C LYS A 42 -28.82 -69.70 118.94
N LYS A 43 -29.29 -68.75 119.78
CA LYS A 43 -29.00 -67.32 119.62
C LYS A 43 -27.51 -67.02 119.79
N ARG A 44 -26.85 -67.68 120.74
CA ARG A 44 -25.38 -67.55 120.94
C ARG A 44 -24.56 -67.99 119.73
N ILE A 45 -24.98 -69.03 119.01
CA ILE A 45 -24.27 -69.50 117.80
C ILE A 45 -24.44 -68.47 116.67
N GLN A 46 -25.63 -67.92 116.48
CA GLN A 46 -25.88 -66.89 115.47
C GLN A 46 -25.09 -65.61 115.76
N GLU A 47 -25.10 -65.14 117.01
CA GLU A 47 -24.32 -63.96 117.43
C GLU A 47 -22.81 -64.15 117.26
N ALA A 48 -22.30 -65.38 117.31
CA ALA A 48 -20.90 -65.68 117.05
C ALA A 48 -20.57 -65.63 115.55
N ILE A 49 -21.46 -66.17 114.70
CA ILE A 49 -21.33 -66.12 113.23
C ILE A 49 -21.40 -64.67 112.73
N ASP A 50 -22.34 -63.88 113.24
CA ASP A 50 -22.51 -62.48 112.84
C ASP A 50 -21.28 -61.63 113.24
N ARG A 51 -20.68 -61.91 114.40
CA ARG A 51 -19.42 -61.29 114.83
C ARG A 51 -18.24 -61.65 113.92
N GLU A 52 -18.15 -62.90 113.47
CA GLU A 52 -17.09 -63.33 112.55
C GLU A 52 -17.26 -62.70 111.17
N HIS A 53 -18.50 -62.58 110.67
CA HIS A 53 -18.81 -61.88 109.42
C HIS A 53 -18.44 -60.40 109.50
N ALA A 54 -18.84 -59.70 110.55
CA ALA A 54 -18.50 -58.30 110.76
C ALA A 54 -16.98 -58.07 110.80
N HIS A 55 -16.24 -58.98 111.45
CA HIS A 55 -14.78 -58.92 111.48
C HIS A 55 -14.14 -59.12 110.10
N LYS A 56 -14.64 -60.07 109.29
CA LYS A 56 -14.18 -60.28 107.91
C LYS A 56 -14.47 -59.08 107.01
N GLU A 57 -15.63 -58.46 107.16
CA GLU A 57 -15.98 -57.24 106.41
C GLU A 57 -15.09 -56.05 106.79
N ALA A 58 -14.81 -55.86 108.08
CA ALA A 58 -13.90 -54.82 108.55
C ALA A 58 -12.49 -54.99 107.98
N LEU A 59 -11.97 -56.23 107.94
CA LEU A 59 -10.68 -56.52 107.32
C LEU A 59 -10.67 -56.28 105.81
N LYS A 60 -11.77 -56.63 105.11
CA LYS A 60 -11.93 -56.37 103.69
C LYS A 60 -11.94 -54.87 103.38
N GLN A 61 -12.69 -54.08 104.16
CA GLN A 61 -12.73 -52.61 104.02
C GLN A 61 -11.36 -51.99 104.29
N GLY A 62 -10.65 -52.43 105.34
CA GLY A 62 -9.28 -51.98 105.61
C GLY A 62 -8.31 -52.32 104.48
N SER A 63 -8.44 -53.50 103.86
CA SER A 63 -7.63 -53.89 102.69
C SER A 63 -7.94 -53.03 101.46
N GLU A 64 -9.21 -52.74 101.19
CA GLU A 64 -9.65 -51.87 100.09
C GLU A 64 -9.19 -50.42 100.26
N GLU A 65 -9.22 -49.88 101.49
CA GLU A 65 -8.72 -48.53 101.77
C GLU A 65 -7.20 -48.39 101.60
N MET A 66 -6.45 -49.43 101.99
CA MET A 66 -5.01 -49.47 101.82
C MET A 66 -4.63 -49.58 100.34
N THR A 67 -5.30 -50.45 99.57
CA THR A 67 -5.03 -50.64 98.13
C THR A 67 -5.41 -49.42 97.28
N LYS A 68 -6.43 -48.66 97.67
CA LYS A 68 -6.75 -47.35 97.04
C LYS A 68 -5.59 -46.35 97.12
N LYS A 69 -4.80 -46.38 98.19
CA LYS A 69 -3.65 -45.48 98.39
C LYS A 69 -2.37 -45.95 97.71
N TRP A 70 -2.35 -47.14 97.11
CA TRP A 70 -1.14 -47.66 96.47
C TRP A 70 -0.89 -46.98 95.12
N PRO A 71 0.27 -46.32 94.94
CA PRO A 71 0.54 -45.56 93.72
C PRO A 71 0.64 -46.46 92.48
N ASN A 72 1.00 -47.74 92.67
CA ASN A 72 1.17 -48.72 91.60
C ASN A 72 -0.10 -49.56 91.33
N SER A 73 -1.23 -49.23 91.97
CA SER A 73 -2.52 -49.83 91.60
C SER A 73 -2.87 -49.46 90.15
N VAL A 74 -3.40 -50.41 89.39
CA VAL A 74 -3.82 -50.21 87.99
C VAL A 74 -4.79 -49.03 87.86
N GLN A 75 -5.64 -48.80 88.87
CA GLN A 75 -6.57 -47.68 88.90
C GLN A 75 -5.85 -46.33 89.01
N ASN A 76 -4.87 -46.21 89.91
CA ASN A 76 -4.10 -44.97 90.10
C ASN A 76 -3.16 -44.69 88.92
N LEU A 77 -2.58 -45.71 88.30
CA LEU A 77 -1.80 -45.59 87.06
C LEU A 77 -2.66 -45.08 85.88
N ARG A 78 -3.91 -45.54 85.77
CA ARG A 78 -4.86 -45.05 84.77
C ARG A 78 -5.24 -43.60 85.04
N LEU A 79 -5.56 -43.28 86.30
CA LEU A 79 -5.89 -41.92 86.73
C LEU A 79 -4.75 -40.95 86.41
N ARG A 80 -3.51 -41.29 86.77
CA ARG A 80 -2.34 -40.46 86.47
C ARG A 80 -2.11 -40.27 84.97
N LYS A 81 -2.24 -41.33 84.16
CA LYS A 81 -2.14 -41.21 82.68
C LYS A 81 -3.27 -40.38 82.10
N GLU A 82 -4.45 -40.40 82.71
CA GLU A 82 -5.60 -39.58 82.31
C GLU A 82 -5.39 -38.11 82.68
N GLU A 83 -4.87 -37.82 83.88
CA GLU A 83 -4.46 -36.49 84.32
C GLU A 83 -3.32 -35.93 83.46
N GLU A 84 -2.29 -36.72 83.14
CA GLU A 84 -1.21 -36.32 82.22
C GLU A 84 -1.71 -36.06 80.79
N ARG A 85 -2.73 -36.79 80.33
CA ARG A 85 -3.40 -36.50 79.05
C ARG A 85 -4.21 -35.21 79.16
N ARG A 86 -4.99 -35.04 80.22
CA ARG A 86 -5.78 -33.83 80.48
C ARG A 86 -4.88 -32.60 80.56
N HIS A 87 -3.77 -32.65 81.30
CA HIS A 87 -2.77 -31.57 81.35
C HIS A 87 -2.13 -31.26 79.99
N ARG A 88 -1.86 -32.27 79.15
CA ARG A 88 -1.35 -32.05 77.78
C ARG A 88 -2.39 -31.39 76.88
N PHE A 89 -3.64 -31.83 76.94
CA PHE A 89 -4.72 -31.28 76.14
C PHE A 89 -5.17 -29.89 76.61
N GLU A 90 -5.21 -29.66 77.93
CA GLU A 90 -5.71 -28.42 78.54
C GLU A 90 -4.63 -27.35 78.68
N GLY A 91 -3.41 -27.70 79.07
CA GLY A 91 -2.31 -26.74 79.22
C GLY A 91 -1.70 -26.41 77.86
N ARG A 92 -0.87 -27.32 77.32
CA ARG A 92 -0.08 -27.04 76.10
C ARG A 92 -0.97 -26.84 74.86
N GLY A 93 -1.94 -27.73 74.66
CA GLY A 93 -2.77 -27.70 73.45
C GLY A 93 -3.69 -26.49 73.33
N LYS A 94 -4.19 -25.91 74.43
CA LYS A 94 -5.07 -24.73 74.39
C LYS A 94 -4.26 -23.44 74.45
N GLU A 95 -3.27 -23.34 75.33
CA GLU A 95 -2.44 -22.14 75.47
C GLU A 95 -1.66 -21.87 74.18
N ASP A 96 -1.00 -22.88 73.59
CA ASP A 96 -0.25 -22.72 72.34
C ASP A 96 -1.17 -22.33 71.17
N LYS A 97 -2.37 -22.91 71.10
CA LYS A 97 -3.37 -22.56 70.08
C LYS A 97 -3.90 -21.15 70.25
N THR A 98 -4.17 -20.72 71.48
CA THR A 98 -4.60 -19.34 71.75
C THR A 98 -3.49 -18.34 71.45
N ALA A 99 -2.24 -18.63 71.83
CA ALA A 99 -1.08 -17.79 71.53
C ALA A 99 -0.85 -17.69 70.01
N LEU A 100 -0.95 -18.80 69.28
CA LEU A 100 -0.85 -18.80 67.82
C LEU A 100 -1.98 -18.00 67.16
N TYR A 101 -3.20 -18.12 67.67
CA TYR A 101 -4.35 -17.35 67.18
C TYR A 101 -4.13 -15.84 67.34
N TYR A 102 -3.65 -15.39 68.50
CA TYR A 102 -3.35 -13.97 68.72
C TYR A 102 -2.19 -13.47 67.87
N LYS A 103 -1.14 -14.28 67.68
CA LYS A 103 -0.03 -13.95 66.76
C LYS A 103 -0.53 -13.80 65.32
N MET A 104 -1.29 -14.77 64.83
CA MET A 104 -1.87 -14.72 63.48
C MET A 104 -2.81 -13.52 63.30
N ARG A 105 -3.59 -13.17 64.33
CA ARG A 105 -4.44 -11.97 64.31
C ARG A 105 -3.62 -10.68 64.26
N ALA A 106 -2.55 -10.59 65.04
CA ALA A 106 -1.65 -9.44 65.02
C ALA A 106 -0.98 -9.28 63.65
N GLU A 107 -0.52 -10.38 63.03
CA GLU A 107 0.03 -10.39 61.67
C GLU A 107 -1.02 -9.96 60.63
N GLN A 108 -2.23 -10.50 60.70
CA GLN A 108 -3.33 -10.10 59.79
C GLN A 108 -3.72 -8.64 59.97
N GLU A 109 -3.72 -8.13 61.20
CA GLU A 109 -4.02 -6.73 61.47
C GLU A 109 -2.89 -5.81 60.98
N ALA A 110 -1.63 -6.22 61.11
CA ALA A 110 -0.50 -5.50 60.54
C ALA A 110 -0.60 -5.42 59.00
N VAL A 111 -0.84 -6.55 58.33
CA VAL A 111 -1.05 -6.58 56.87
C VAL A 111 -2.25 -5.72 56.46
N ARG A 112 -3.35 -5.78 57.21
CA ARG A 112 -4.53 -4.96 56.94
C ARG A 112 -4.22 -3.46 57.11
N LYS A 113 -3.48 -3.07 58.15
CA LYS A 113 -3.06 -1.68 58.38
C LYS A 113 -2.19 -1.18 57.24
N GLU A 114 -1.17 -1.95 56.85
CA GLU A 114 -0.32 -1.61 55.69
C GLU A 114 -1.12 -1.46 54.40
N TYR A 115 -2.10 -2.34 54.16
CA TYR A 115 -2.98 -2.23 53.00
C TYR A 115 -3.81 -0.95 53.03
N ILE A 116 -4.44 -0.65 54.17
CA ILE A 116 -5.24 0.56 54.36
C ILE A 116 -4.36 1.81 54.17
N ASP A 117 -3.15 1.83 54.73
CA ASP A 117 -2.25 2.98 54.62
C ASP A 117 -1.76 3.18 53.18
N LYS A 118 -1.53 2.10 52.43
CA LYS A 118 -1.25 2.18 50.98
C LYS A 118 -2.42 2.79 50.21
N ILE A 119 -3.64 2.31 50.43
CA ILE A 119 -4.84 2.84 49.78
C ILE A 119 -5.06 4.30 50.17
N LYS A 120 -4.89 4.67 51.44
CA LYS A 120 -4.95 6.07 51.89
C LYS A 120 -3.93 6.94 51.16
N LYS A 121 -2.68 6.48 51.03
CA LYS A 121 -1.63 7.21 50.30
C LYS A 121 -1.99 7.36 48.81
N GLU A 122 -2.47 6.30 48.16
CA GLU A 122 -2.89 6.34 46.75
C GLU A 122 -4.07 7.30 46.51
N VAL A 123 -5.12 7.18 47.33
CA VAL A 123 -6.29 8.07 47.29
C VAL A 123 -5.86 9.52 47.51
N PHE A 124 -5.04 9.78 48.53
CA PHE A 124 -4.52 11.10 48.82
C PHE A 124 -3.74 11.70 47.64
N ILE A 125 -2.82 10.92 47.03
CA ILE A 125 -2.04 11.35 45.87
C ILE A 125 -2.94 11.64 44.65
N SER A 126 -4.03 10.90 44.50
CA SER A 126 -4.92 11.03 43.34
C SER A 126 -5.81 12.29 43.36
N GLN A 127 -5.92 12.96 44.51
CA GLN A 127 -6.85 14.07 44.73
C GLN A 127 -6.14 15.40 45.01
N GLY A 128 -6.77 16.52 44.67
CA GLY A 128 -6.35 17.88 45.06
C GLY A 128 -4.91 18.26 44.70
N TYR A 129 -4.21 18.90 45.64
CA TYR A 129 -2.84 19.38 45.49
C TYR A 129 -1.76 18.28 45.40
N PRO A 130 -1.86 17.11 46.08
CA PRO A 130 -0.98 15.98 45.81
C PRO A 130 -0.98 15.52 44.34
N LYS A 131 -2.13 15.58 43.67
CA LYS A 131 -2.22 15.33 42.22
C LYS A 131 -1.50 16.41 41.40
N GLU A 132 -1.55 17.65 41.84
CA GLU A 132 -0.78 18.72 41.21
C GLU A 132 0.73 18.53 41.41
N LEU A 133 1.15 18.00 42.56
CA LEU A 133 2.56 17.62 42.81
C LEU A 133 3.03 16.51 41.87
N THR A 134 2.23 15.45 41.67
CA THR A 134 2.56 14.42 40.66
C THR A 134 2.62 14.99 39.26
N SER A 135 1.66 15.85 38.89
CA SER A 135 1.68 16.55 37.60
C SER A 135 2.92 17.43 37.44
N ALA A 136 3.35 18.12 38.51
CA ALA A 136 4.56 18.93 38.51
C ALA A 136 5.84 18.10 38.39
N LEU A 137 5.88 16.91 39.02
CA LEU A 137 6.97 15.95 38.85
C LEU A 137 7.05 15.48 37.39
N ILE A 138 5.92 15.13 36.78
CA ILE A 138 5.87 14.77 35.35
C ILE A 138 6.34 15.94 34.49
N LEU A 139 5.89 17.16 34.78
CA LEU A 139 6.34 18.36 34.06
C LEU A 139 7.86 18.54 34.17
N SER A 140 8.44 18.38 35.36
CA SER A 140 9.90 18.45 35.53
C SER A 140 10.67 17.41 34.70
N GLU A 141 10.10 16.21 34.56
CA GLU A 141 10.66 15.14 33.73
C GLU A 141 10.59 15.49 32.25
N THR A 142 9.43 15.97 31.79
CA THR A 142 9.27 16.39 30.38
C THR A 142 10.21 17.55 30.01
N LEU A 143 10.45 18.49 30.94
CA LEU A 143 11.42 19.57 30.73
C LEU A 143 12.85 19.04 30.60
N TYR A 144 13.23 18.11 31.47
CA TYR A 144 14.53 17.44 31.40
C TYR A 144 14.71 16.67 30.08
N GLU A 145 13.72 15.87 29.69
CA GLU A 145 13.74 15.16 28.41
C GLU A 145 13.83 16.13 27.22
N ARG A 146 13.13 17.25 27.30
CA ARG A 146 13.16 18.28 26.26
C ARG A 146 14.55 18.90 26.12
N GLU A 147 15.27 19.12 27.21
CA GLU A 147 16.66 19.57 27.18
C GLU A 147 17.56 18.52 26.52
N LYS A 148 17.40 17.23 26.86
CA LYS A 148 18.14 16.14 26.20
C LYS A 148 17.86 16.02 24.72
N GLN A 149 16.61 16.23 24.30
CA GLN A 149 16.26 16.31 22.88
C GLN A 149 16.94 17.51 22.19
N LYS A 150 17.03 18.68 22.84
CA LYS A 150 17.74 19.84 22.29
C LYS A 150 19.23 19.56 22.14
N GLU A 151 19.86 18.98 23.16
CA GLU A 151 21.27 18.55 23.10
C GLU A 151 21.50 17.57 21.93
N PHE A 152 20.65 16.55 21.80
CA PHE A 152 20.74 15.56 20.73
C PHE A 152 20.54 16.18 19.35
N ARG A 153 19.54 17.06 19.18
CA ARG A 153 19.33 17.80 17.93
C ARG A 153 20.53 18.68 17.57
N SER A 154 21.18 19.29 18.56
CA SER A 154 22.41 20.06 18.34
C SER A 154 23.52 19.17 17.79
N LYS A 155 23.70 17.97 18.36
CA LYS A 155 24.67 16.96 17.86
C LYS A 155 24.36 16.51 16.44
N ILE A 156 23.09 16.25 16.11
CA ILE A 156 22.68 15.91 14.73
C ILE A 156 23.05 17.05 13.77
N LYS A 157 22.73 18.30 14.13
CA LYS A 157 23.07 19.45 13.28
C LYS A 157 24.58 19.58 13.06
N GLN A 158 25.39 19.37 14.10
CA GLN A 158 26.85 19.36 13.99
C GLN A 158 27.32 18.27 13.04
N HIS A 159 26.80 17.05 13.20
CA HIS A 159 27.09 15.93 12.31
C HIS A 159 26.68 16.22 10.85
N ASP A 160 25.51 16.81 10.61
CA ASP A 160 25.06 17.15 9.26
C ASP A 160 25.95 18.21 8.61
N ILE A 161 26.45 19.18 9.39
CA ILE A 161 27.44 20.16 8.92
C ILE A 161 28.74 19.43 8.56
N GLU A 162 29.22 18.51 9.39
CA GLU A 162 30.42 17.73 9.10
C GLU A 162 30.28 16.88 7.83
N VAL A 163 29.14 16.20 7.64
CA VAL A 163 28.88 15.41 6.43
C VAL A 163 28.84 16.29 5.19
N LYS A 164 28.17 17.45 5.27
CA LYS A 164 28.16 18.43 4.16
C LYS A 164 29.56 18.91 3.83
N ASN A 165 30.34 19.29 4.83
CA ASN A 165 31.72 19.73 4.62
C ASN A 165 32.59 18.63 3.97
N ARG A 166 32.39 17.37 4.35
CA ARG A 166 33.08 16.23 3.71
C ARG A 166 32.65 16.07 2.25
N PHE A 167 31.35 16.12 1.98
CA PHE A 167 30.81 16.03 0.63
C PHE A 167 31.28 17.18 -0.27
N ASP A 168 31.28 18.41 0.24
CA ASP A 168 31.79 19.58 -0.48
C ASP A 168 33.29 19.43 -0.77
N ALA A 169 34.07 18.90 0.17
CA ALA A 169 35.49 18.59 -0.04
C ALA A 169 35.69 17.51 -1.12
N ASP A 170 34.86 16.48 -1.15
CA ASP A 170 34.90 15.43 -2.17
C ASP A 170 34.56 15.96 -3.58
N ILE A 171 33.58 16.88 -3.69
CA ILE A 171 33.27 17.56 -4.95
C ILE A 171 34.47 18.38 -5.42
N VAL A 172 35.05 19.20 -4.55
CA VAL A 172 36.21 20.01 -4.90
C VAL A 172 37.38 19.14 -5.35
N ALA A 173 37.61 18.00 -4.69
CA ALA A 173 38.64 17.04 -5.09
C ALA A 173 38.34 16.40 -6.46
N ALA A 174 37.08 16.04 -6.72
CA ALA A 174 36.65 15.47 -8.00
C ALA A 174 36.79 16.49 -9.15
N ASP A 175 36.40 17.75 -8.92
CA ASP A 175 36.56 18.84 -9.89
C ASP A 175 38.03 19.12 -10.19
N ALA A 176 38.88 19.12 -9.16
CA ALA A 176 40.33 19.27 -9.33
C ALA A 176 40.91 18.15 -10.19
N LYS A 177 40.49 16.90 -9.96
CA LYS A 177 40.91 15.74 -10.76
C LYS A 177 40.42 15.85 -12.21
N TYR A 178 39.16 16.22 -12.42
CA TYR A 178 38.61 16.44 -13.76
C TYR A 178 39.38 17.52 -14.54
N LEU A 179 39.75 18.62 -13.89
CA LEU A 179 40.57 19.66 -14.50
C LEU A 179 41.98 19.16 -14.86
N GLN A 180 42.59 18.29 -14.04
CA GLN A 180 43.86 17.65 -14.36
C GLN A 180 43.72 16.73 -15.58
N ASP A 181 42.74 15.84 -15.58
CA ASP A 181 42.47 14.91 -16.69
C ASP A 181 42.23 15.68 -18.01
N LYS A 182 41.49 16.79 -17.95
CA LYS A 182 41.26 17.66 -19.12
C LYS A 182 42.56 18.27 -19.64
N LYS A 183 43.43 18.77 -18.75
CA LYS A 183 44.75 19.32 -19.13
C LYS A 183 45.62 18.24 -19.77
N GLU A 184 45.64 17.03 -19.22
CA GLU A 184 46.38 15.90 -19.79
C GLU A 184 45.87 15.54 -21.19
N GLN A 185 44.54 15.45 -21.37
CA GLN A 185 43.95 15.20 -22.69
C GLN A 185 44.29 16.29 -23.70
N GLU A 186 44.27 17.56 -23.30
CA GLU A 186 44.70 18.67 -24.16
C GLU A 186 46.18 18.56 -24.55
N GLN A 187 47.06 18.17 -23.61
CA GLN A 187 48.47 17.92 -23.92
C GLN A 187 48.64 16.76 -24.92
N ILE A 188 47.92 15.65 -24.73
CA ILE A 188 47.95 14.52 -25.66
C ILE A 188 47.48 14.96 -27.05
N LYS A 189 46.39 15.73 -27.15
CA LYS A 189 45.91 16.27 -28.44
C LYS A 189 46.95 17.17 -29.11
N ARG A 190 47.58 18.07 -28.34
CA ARG A 190 48.67 18.93 -28.86
C ARG A 190 49.85 18.10 -29.37
N GLN A 191 50.25 17.06 -28.65
CA GLN A 191 51.33 16.17 -29.08
C GLN A 191 50.96 15.41 -30.37
N LYS A 192 49.74 14.90 -30.49
CA LYS A 192 49.25 14.25 -31.73
C LYS A 192 49.26 15.21 -32.91
N ALA A 193 48.67 16.39 -32.76
CA ALA A 193 48.65 17.42 -33.80
C ALA A 193 50.08 17.84 -34.22
N ARG A 194 51.02 17.91 -33.27
CA ARG A 194 52.43 18.17 -33.59
C ARG A 194 53.04 17.07 -34.44
N LYS A 195 52.85 15.79 -34.07
CA LYS A 195 53.34 14.63 -34.84
C LYS A 195 52.73 14.59 -36.24
N GLU A 196 51.43 14.81 -36.36
CA GLU A 196 50.73 14.90 -37.65
C GLU A 196 51.28 16.05 -38.51
N GLY A 197 51.49 17.22 -37.91
CA GLY A 197 52.10 18.36 -38.59
C GLY A 197 53.55 18.10 -39.05
N GLU A 198 54.33 17.35 -38.28
CA GLU A 198 55.68 16.91 -38.68
C GLU A 198 55.62 15.92 -39.85
N PHE A 199 54.69 14.97 -39.82
CA PHE A 199 54.47 14.01 -40.91
C PHE A 199 54.06 14.71 -42.22
N LEU A 200 53.09 15.62 -42.18
CA LEU A 200 52.65 16.38 -43.36
C LEU A 200 53.77 17.24 -43.95
N ARG A 201 54.60 17.87 -43.10
CA ARG A 201 55.78 18.62 -43.56
C ARG A 201 56.77 17.74 -44.32
N ASN A 202 56.97 16.50 -43.86
CA ASN A 202 57.85 15.56 -44.56
C ASN A 202 57.25 15.14 -45.91
N GLN A 203 55.94 14.87 -45.98
CA GLN A 203 55.27 14.57 -47.26
C GLN A 203 55.38 15.71 -48.27
N ILE A 204 55.23 16.98 -47.84
CA ILE A 204 55.40 18.13 -48.72
C ILE A 204 56.82 18.18 -49.28
N LYS A 205 57.85 17.95 -48.45
CA LYS A 205 59.24 17.92 -48.92
C LYS A 205 59.49 16.81 -49.93
N GLU A 206 59.00 15.61 -49.68
CA GLU A 206 59.08 14.49 -50.63
C GLU A 206 58.41 14.84 -51.96
N HIS A 207 57.21 15.44 -51.91
CA HIS A 207 56.50 15.87 -53.11
C HIS A 207 57.28 16.95 -53.90
N GLU A 208 57.81 17.97 -53.21
CA GLU A 208 58.66 19.00 -53.85
C GLU A 208 59.89 18.41 -54.54
N GLU A 209 60.54 17.41 -53.94
CA GLU A 209 61.68 16.72 -54.53
C GLU A 209 61.29 15.91 -55.78
N THR A 210 60.15 15.23 -55.73
CA THR A 210 59.62 14.49 -56.90
C THR A 210 59.26 15.42 -58.05
N GLU A 211 58.60 16.54 -57.77
CA GLU A 211 58.27 17.59 -58.75
C GLU A 211 59.53 18.16 -59.41
N LYS A 212 60.56 18.49 -58.62
CA LYS A 212 61.85 18.96 -59.16
C LYS A 212 62.48 17.93 -60.09
N ARG A 213 62.39 16.64 -59.77
CA ARG A 213 62.93 15.55 -60.61
C ARG A 213 62.15 15.42 -61.91
N MET A 214 60.82 15.50 -61.86
CA MET A 214 59.95 15.45 -63.04
C MET A 214 60.18 16.64 -63.96
N ASN A 215 60.29 17.85 -63.41
CA ASN A 215 60.57 19.05 -64.20
C ASN A 215 61.93 18.98 -64.92
N ARG A 216 62.97 18.46 -64.27
CA ARG A 216 64.28 18.24 -64.93
C ARG A 216 64.16 17.27 -66.10
N ALA A 217 63.49 16.13 -65.88
CA ALA A 217 63.28 15.14 -66.94
C ALA A 217 62.45 15.70 -68.11
N HIS A 218 61.49 16.58 -67.83
CA HIS A 218 60.69 17.25 -68.86
C HIS A 218 61.53 18.19 -69.71
N ILE A 219 62.34 19.06 -69.08
CA ILE A 219 63.26 19.98 -69.78
C ILE A 219 64.24 19.20 -70.68
N GLU A 220 64.81 18.10 -70.19
CA GLU A 220 65.70 17.25 -70.98
C GLU A 220 65.02 16.60 -72.20
N LYS A 221 63.71 16.34 -72.11
CA LYS A 221 62.92 15.82 -73.23
C LYS A 221 62.65 16.93 -74.26
N GLU A 222 62.25 18.12 -73.81
CA GLU A 222 62.02 19.26 -74.71
C GLU A 222 63.27 19.64 -75.50
N ILE A 223 64.45 19.62 -74.87
CA ILE A 223 65.73 19.89 -75.56
C ILE A 223 65.95 18.88 -76.69
N ARG A 224 65.71 17.58 -76.44
CA ARG A 224 65.85 16.53 -77.45
C ARG A 224 64.88 16.70 -78.61
N ASP A 225 63.64 17.06 -78.33
CA ASP A 225 62.62 17.26 -79.35
C ASP A 225 62.93 18.51 -80.22
N ARG A 226 63.44 19.60 -79.62
CA ARG A 226 63.89 20.79 -80.36
C ARG A 226 65.04 20.49 -81.32
N ILE A 227 65.99 19.65 -80.92
CA ILE A 227 67.11 19.25 -81.79
C ILE A 227 66.57 18.51 -83.03
N LYS A 228 65.67 17.55 -82.84
CA LYS A 228 65.06 16.80 -83.96
C LYS A 228 64.26 17.68 -84.91
N ALA A 229 63.48 18.62 -84.36
CA ALA A 229 62.68 19.53 -85.18
C ALA A 229 63.57 20.41 -86.09
N ALA A 230 64.74 20.83 -85.61
CA ALA A 230 65.70 21.59 -86.42
C ALA A 230 66.28 20.74 -87.58
N GLU A 231 66.58 19.47 -87.33
CA GLU A 231 67.04 18.53 -88.37
C GLU A 231 65.97 18.31 -89.47
N GLU A 232 64.69 18.21 -89.09
CA GLU A 232 63.58 18.09 -90.04
C GLU A 232 63.39 19.35 -90.89
N GLU A 233 63.55 20.55 -90.30
CA GLU A 233 63.42 21.83 -91.01
C GLU A 233 64.47 21.99 -92.12
N GLU A 234 65.71 21.57 -91.88
CA GLU A 234 66.76 21.60 -92.90
C GLU A 234 66.43 20.67 -94.09
N LEU A 235 65.84 19.52 -93.81
CA LEU A 235 65.46 18.53 -94.83
C LEU A 235 64.31 19.04 -95.73
N ILE A 236 63.34 19.75 -95.14
CA ILE A 236 62.24 20.39 -95.89
C ILE A 236 62.77 21.47 -96.84
N LYS A 237 63.69 22.32 -96.38
CA LYS A 237 64.28 23.40 -97.21
C LYS A 237 64.98 22.85 -98.46
N GLN A 238 65.67 21.72 -98.35
CA GLN A 238 66.29 21.06 -99.50
C GLN A 238 65.24 20.59 -100.53
N TYR A 239 64.13 20.02 -100.06
CA TYR A 239 63.03 19.57 -100.92
C TYR A 239 62.34 20.72 -101.67
N GLU A 240 62.16 21.88 -101.03
CA GLU A 240 61.50 23.04 -101.64
C GLU A 240 62.31 23.63 -102.81
N LEU A 241 63.63 23.68 -102.70
CA LEU A 241 64.51 24.15 -103.77
C LEU A 241 64.37 23.31 -105.05
N ASP A 242 64.26 22.00 -104.91
CA ASP A 242 64.06 21.08 -106.03
C ASP A 242 62.72 21.28 -106.74
N ILE A 243 61.65 21.57 -105.98
CA ILE A 243 60.32 21.85 -106.55
C ILE A 243 60.34 23.14 -107.37
N ILE A 244 60.99 24.20 -106.87
CA ILE A 244 61.09 25.48 -107.57
C ILE A 244 61.80 25.31 -108.92
N ALA A 245 62.87 24.51 -108.98
CA ALA A 245 63.59 24.23 -110.21
C ALA A 245 62.72 23.51 -111.27
N LYS A 246 61.84 22.58 -110.84
CA LYS A 246 60.90 21.88 -111.74
C LYS A 246 59.84 22.83 -112.31
N LYS A 247 59.19 23.65 -111.47
CA LYS A 247 58.13 24.58 -111.90
C LYS A 247 58.62 25.60 -112.93
N ARG A 248 59.87 26.08 -112.81
CA ARG A 248 60.47 27.01 -113.77
C ARG A 248 60.54 26.46 -115.19
N LYS A 249 60.79 25.15 -115.35
CA LYS A 249 60.88 24.49 -116.67
C LYS A 249 59.51 24.38 -117.35
N GLU A 250 58.45 24.09 -116.59
CA GLU A 250 57.10 23.95 -117.13
C GLU A 250 56.52 25.28 -117.68
N ILE A 251 56.73 26.39 -116.97
CA ILE A 251 56.24 27.71 -117.39
C ILE A 251 56.83 28.14 -118.74
N ALA A 252 58.10 27.80 -119.01
CA ALA A 252 58.74 28.12 -120.28
C ALA A 252 58.10 27.39 -121.47
N ILE A 253 57.68 26.14 -121.27
CA ILE A 253 57.00 25.33 -122.31
C ILE A 253 55.61 25.90 -122.61
N GLN A 254 54.86 26.29 -121.57
CA GLN A 254 53.50 26.83 -121.73
C GLN A 254 53.49 28.17 -122.49
N ARG A 255 54.44 29.08 -122.22
CA ARG A 255 54.55 30.35 -122.96
C ARG A 255 54.72 30.17 -124.47
N LYS A 256 55.48 29.15 -124.89
CA LYS A 256 55.75 28.87 -126.30
C LYS A 256 54.50 28.40 -127.05
N LYS A 257 53.64 27.61 -126.39
CA LYS A 257 52.36 27.16 -126.95
C LYS A 257 51.36 28.31 -127.13
N ALA A 258 51.21 29.18 -126.12
CA ALA A 258 50.25 30.28 -126.16
C ALA A 258 50.49 31.30 -127.29
N MET A 259 51.76 31.52 -127.68
CA MET A 259 52.12 32.41 -128.79
C MET A 259 51.59 31.89 -130.14
N ASN A 260 51.69 30.58 -130.39
CA ASN A 260 51.23 29.97 -131.65
C ASN A 260 49.71 30.00 -131.80
N ASP A 261 48.96 29.81 -130.70
CA ASP A 261 47.49 29.80 -130.73
C ASP A 261 46.90 31.19 -131.01
N LYS A 262 47.55 32.26 -130.53
CA LYS A 262 47.12 33.65 -130.80
C LYS A 262 47.16 33.99 -132.30
N HIS A 263 48.17 33.51 -133.03
CA HIS A 263 48.33 33.80 -134.46
C HIS A 263 47.22 33.15 -135.32
N LYS A 264 46.82 31.92 -134.99
CA LYS A 264 45.72 31.22 -135.70
C LYS A 264 44.36 31.89 -135.49
N ARG A 265 44.11 32.45 -134.30
CA ARG A 265 42.83 33.06 -133.95
C ARG A 265 42.54 34.36 -134.70
N GLN A 266 43.57 35.14 -135.03
CA GLN A 266 43.43 36.40 -135.79
C GLN A 266 43.01 36.17 -137.26
N GLN A 267 43.37 35.04 -137.87
CA GLN A 267 43.00 34.73 -139.26
C GLN A 267 41.53 34.31 -139.40
N LEU A 268 40.91 33.79 -138.34
CA LEU A 268 39.51 33.37 -138.35
C LEU A 268 38.55 34.57 -138.23
N ILE A 269 38.86 35.52 -137.34
CA ILE A 269 37.99 36.68 -137.07
C ILE A 269 37.80 37.58 -138.31
N ALA A 270 38.83 37.73 -139.15
CA ALA A 270 38.73 38.53 -140.37
C ALA A 270 37.76 37.97 -141.43
N LYS A 271 37.48 36.65 -141.41
CA LYS A 271 36.52 36.02 -142.33
C LYS A 271 35.07 36.18 -141.84
N ASP A 272 34.86 36.10 -140.53
CA ASP A 272 33.53 36.23 -139.93
C ASP A 272 32.97 37.67 -140.02
N GLU A 273 33.82 38.70 -140.07
CA GLU A 273 33.40 40.12 -140.20
C GLU A 273 32.79 40.45 -141.59
N GLU A 274 33.26 39.83 -142.67
CA GLU A 274 32.72 40.05 -144.04
C GLU A 274 31.32 39.43 -144.23
N GLU A 275 31.03 38.31 -143.56
CA GLU A 275 29.73 37.62 -143.64
C GLU A 275 28.62 38.37 -142.85
N MET A 276 28.98 39.04 -141.75
CA MET A 276 28.02 39.73 -140.87
C MET A 276 27.49 41.06 -141.44
N GLU A 277 28.25 41.74 -142.31
CA GLU A 277 27.81 43.00 -142.96
C GLU A 277 26.69 42.78 -144.00
N GLN A 278 26.64 41.61 -144.64
CA GLN A 278 25.62 41.28 -145.64
C GLN A 278 24.29 40.90 -144.98
N ALA A 279 24.32 40.24 -143.82
CA ALA A 279 23.11 39.85 -143.06
C ALA A 279 22.37 41.07 -142.46
N THR A 280 23.10 42.11 -142.05
CA THR A 280 22.53 43.26 -141.32
C THR A 280 21.64 44.16 -142.20
N LYS A 281 21.88 44.21 -143.52
CA LYS A 281 21.04 44.98 -144.47
C LYS A 281 19.67 44.35 -144.74
N PHE A 282 19.56 43.02 -144.63
CA PHE A 282 18.31 42.29 -144.90
C PHE A 282 17.28 42.39 -143.76
N TYR A 283 17.75 42.46 -142.50
CA TYR A 283 16.87 42.47 -141.33
C TYR A 283 16.24 43.84 -141.00
N SER A 284 16.80 44.96 -141.48
CA SER A 284 16.24 46.31 -141.22
C SER A 284 14.95 46.58 -142.01
N GLU A 285 14.83 46.05 -143.23
CA GLU A 285 13.63 46.20 -144.09
C GLU A 285 12.45 45.33 -143.63
N ALA A 286 12.73 44.16 -143.02
CA ALA A 286 11.70 43.26 -142.51
C ALA A 286 11.05 43.76 -141.19
N ARG A 287 11.82 44.45 -140.34
CA ARG A 287 11.35 44.88 -139.01
C ARG A 287 10.30 46.01 -139.06
N GLN A 288 10.38 46.92 -140.04
CA GLN A 288 9.38 47.99 -140.21
C GLN A 288 7.98 47.48 -140.62
N ARG A 289 7.87 46.31 -141.27
CA ARG A 289 6.58 45.72 -141.66
C ARG A 289 5.87 45.00 -140.50
N ILE A 290 6.62 44.44 -139.55
CA ILE A 290 6.06 43.64 -138.45
C ILE A 290 5.43 44.53 -137.35
N ASP A 291 5.98 45.72 -137.10
CA ASP A 291 5.48 46.62 -136.05
C ASP A 291 4.11 47.27 -136.36
N CYS A 292 3.67 47.33 -137.63
CA CYS A 292 2.31 47.75 -137.98
C CYS A 292 1.25 46.67 -137.73
N MET A 293 1.61 45.39 -137.78
CA MET A 293 0.66 44.27 -137.63
C MET A 293 0.36 43.95 -136.15
N MET A 294 1.31 44.17 -135.24
CA MET A 294 1.13 43.79 -133.83
C MET A 294 0.09 44.62 -133.08
N LYS A 295 -0.20 45.87 -133.48
CA LYS A 295 -1.26 46.70 -132.87
C LYS A 295 -2.69 46.17 -133.11
N ILE A 296 -2.89 45.20 -134.02
CA ILE A 296 -4.22 44.70 -134.40
C ILE A 296 -4.63 43.44 -133.62
N LYS A 297 -3.69 42.64 -133.09
CA LYS A 297 -4.03 41.34 -132.46
C LYS A 297 -4.26 41.34 -130.94
N ASP A 298 -3.95 42.41 -130.22
CA ASP A 298 -4.32 42.55 -128.81
C ASP A 298 -5.86 42.52 -128.58
N LYS A 299 -6.66 42.70 -129.63
CA LYS A 299 -8.13 42.46 -129.62
C LYS A 299 -8.54 40.98 -129.54
N GLN A 300 -7.68 40.01 -129.82
CA GLN A 300 -8.03 38.57 -129.83
C GLN A 300 -7.92 37.90 -128.45
N MET A 301 -7.44 38.62 -127.42
CA MET A 301 -7.33 38.14 -126.04
C MET A 301 -8.67 37.94 -125.29
N ARG A 302 -9.82 38.00 -125.98
CA ARG A 302 -11.17 37.84 -125.38
C ARG A 302 -11.79 36.44 -125.49
N ASP A 303 -11.25 35.49 -126.28
CA ASP A 303 -11.93 34.20 -126.54
C ASP A 303 -11.34 32.95 -125.86
N LYS A 304 -10.27 33.05 -125.05
CA LYS A 304 -9.68 31.85 -124.39
C LYS A 304 -10.18 31.58 -122.96
N ILE A 305 -11.12 32.39 -122.48
CA ILE A 305 -11.94 32.14 -121.28
C ILE A 305 -12.76 30.83 -121.41
N ALA A 306 -12.94 30.29 -122.62
CA ALA A 306 -13.69 29.07 -122.88
C ALA A 306 -12.97 27.73 -122.54
N LYS A 307 -11.67 27.71 -122.22
CA LYS A 307 -10.94 26.43 -121.99
C LYS A 307 -10.78 26.01 -120.52
N HIS A 308 -11.31 26.80 -119.59
CA HIS A 308 -11.22 26.51 -118.14
C HIS A 308 -12.41 25.68 -117.59
N GLN A 309 -13.46 25.43 -118.37
CA GLN A 309 -14.70 24.79 -117.87
C GLN A 309 -14.86 23.30 -118.21
N GLN A 310 -13.89 22.63 -118.84
CA GLN A 310 -14.02 21.21 -119.25
C GLN A 310 -13.30 20.18 -118.36
N GLU A 311 -12.48 20.59 -117.39
CA GLU A 311 -11.75 19.63 -116.52
C GLU A 311 -12.45 19.33 -115.18
N LEU A 312 -13.53 20.06 -114.84
CA LEU A 312 -14.21 19.96 -113.53
C LEU A 312 -15.48 19.09 -113.53
N HIS A 313 -15.91 18.57 -114.69
CA HIS A 313 -17.19 17.84 -114.84
C HIS A 313 -17.06 16.30 -114.86
N SER A 314 -15.84 15.74 -114.95
CA SER A 314 -15.62 14.29 -115.10
C SER A 314 -15.51 13.50 -113.79
N HIS A 315 -15.55 14.14 -112.61
CA HIS A 315 -15.33 13.46 -111.32
C HIS A 315 -16.60 13.25 -110.46
N VAL A 316 -17.75 13.83 -110.83
CA VAL A 316 -18.97 13.83 -110.00
C VAL A 316 -20.02 12.79 -110.45
N VAL A 317 -19.83 12.14 -111.60
CA VAL A 317 -20.82 11.19 -112.18
C VAL A 317 -20.63 9.73 -111.70
N ALA A 318 -19.52 9.38 -111.04
CA ALA A 318 -19.26 8.00 -110.60
C ALA A 318 -19.92 7.58 -109.27
N LEU A 319 -20.75 8.43 -108.65
CA LEU A 319 -21.22 8.25 -107.26
C LEU A 319 -22.74 8.07 -107.07
N HIS A 320 -23.54 7.99 -108.14
CA HIS A 320 -25.00 8.09 -107.99
C HIS A 320 -25.86 6.85 -108.32
N GLU A 321 -25.29 5.74 -108.83
CA GLU A 321 -26.09 4.55 -109.23
C GLU A 321 -26.02 3.35 -108.27
N ALA A 322 -25.19 3.38 -107.22
CA ALA A 322 -25.13 2.33 -106.18
C ALA A 322 -25.96 2.62 -104.92
N ARG A 323 -26.57 3.82 -104.81
CA ARG A 323 -27.24 4.30 -103.58
C ARG A 323 -28.69 3.80 -103.43
N ASP A 324 -29.42 3.62 -104.53
CA ASP A 324 -30.88 3.48 -104.46
C ASP A 324 -31.38 2.02 -104.33
N ALA A 325 -30.53 1.02 -104.59
CA ALA A 325 -30.86 -0.40 -104.33
C ALA A 325 -30.55 -0.83 -102.89
N ALA A 326 -29.55 -0.22 -102.24
CA ALA A 326 -29.16 -0.51 -100.85
C ALA A 326 -30.11 0.13 -99.80
N GLU A 327 -30.84 1.18 -100.18
CA GLU A 327 -31.79 1.88 -99.28
C GLU A 327 -33.07 1.07 -99.03
N LYS A 328 -33.58 0.32 -100.03
CA LYS A 328 -34.80 -0.49 -99.87
C LYS A 328 -34.60 -1.76 -99.03
N ALA A 329 -33.45 -2.44 -99.14
CA ALA A 329 -33.10 -3.59 -98.30
C ALA A 329 -32.77 -3.21 -96.83
N ARG A 330 -32.42 -1.95 -96.56
CA ARG A 330 -32.26 -1.41 -95.19
C ARG A 330 -33.59 -1.09 -94.51
N LEU A 331 -34.60 -0.68 -95.28
CA LEU A 331 -35.93 -0.37 -94.76
C LEU A 331 -36.69 -1.62 -94.29
N ASP A 332 -36.64 -2.73 -95.04
CA ASP A 332 -37.35 -3.97 -94.66
C ASP A 332 -36.72 -4.68 -93.45
N ASN A 333 -35.39 -4.66 -93.33
CA ASN A 333 -34.68 -5.17 -92.14
C ASN A 333 -34.93 -4.32 -90.87
N ALA A 334 -35.16 -3.01 -91.03
CA ALA A 334 -35.48 -2.12 -89.92
C ALA A 334 -36.88 -2.38 -89.36
N ILE A 335 -37.86 -2.71 -90.20
CA ILE A 335 -39.22 -3.06 -89.79
C ILE A 335 -39.23 -4.40 -89.03
N ALA A 336 -38.53 -5.42 -89.53
CA ALA A 336 -38.42 -6.72 -88.85
C ALA A 336 -37.69 -6.63 -87.49
N GLN A 337 -36.67 -5.77 -87.37
CA GLN A 337 -36.02 -5.49 -86.08
C GLN A 337 -36.92 -4.72 -85.11
N MET A 338 -37.79 -3.83 -85.60
CA MET A 338 -38.72 -3.08 -84.76
C MET A 338 -39.76 -4.02 -84.14
N GLU A 339 -40.36 -4.91 -84.93
CA GLU A 339 -41.34 -5.88 -84.45
C GLU A 339 -40.74 -6.93 -83.49
N ALA A 340 -39.50 -7.37 -83.74
CA ALA A 340 -38.78 -8.26 -82.82
C ALA A 340 -38.46 -7.56 -81.48
N ASN A 341 -38.06 -6.28 -81.52
CA ASN A 341 -37.80 -5.49 -80.33
C ASN A 341 -39.08 -5.21 -79.51
N ASP A 342 -40.21 -5.00 -80.16
CA ASP A 342 -41.48 -4.76 -79.46
C ASP A 342 -42.03 -6.03 -78.79
N LYS A 343 -41.88 -7.20 -79.42
CA LYS A 343 -42.17 -8.50 -78.77
C LYS A 343 -41.24 -8.77 -77.59
N ALA A 344 -39.93 -8.54 -77.74
CA ALA A 344 -38.96 -8.67 -76.64
C ALA A 344 -39.25 -7.71 -75.47
N LYS A 345 -39.65 -6.46 -75.74
CA LYS A 345 -40.07 -5.50 -74.71
C LYS A 345 -41.36 -5.93 -74.00
N ALA A 346 -42.32 -6.54 -74.71
CA ALA A 346 -43.55 -7.05 -74.11
C ALA A 346 -43.27 -8.24 -73.17
N GLU A 347 -42.44 -9.19 -73.59
CA GLU A 347 -42.01 -10.33 -72.76
C GLU A 347 -41.17 -9.88 -71.55
N ALA A 348 -40.25 -8.93 -71.73
CA ALA A 348 -39.49 -8.35 -70.62
C ALA A 348 -40.40 -7.66 -69.60
N LYS A 349 -41.41 -6.91 -70.04
CA LYS A 349 -42.40 -6.29 -69.14
C LYS A 349 -43.23 -7.34 -68.40
N ALA A 350 -43.60 -8.45 -69.05
CA ALA A 350 -44.32 -9.54 -68.41
C ALA A 350 -43.45 -10.24 -67.34
N ASN A 351 -42.18 -10.51 -67.64
CA ASN A 351 -41.23 -11.12 -66.72
C ASN A 351 -40.93 -10.23 -65.50
N VAL A 352 -40.76 -8.92 -65.70
CA VAL A 352 -40.60 -7.96 -64.59
C VAL A 352 -41.84 -7.92 -63.70
N LYS A 353 -43.05 -7.93 -64.28
CA LYS A 353 -44.30 -7.98 -63.49
C LYS A 353 -44.42 -9.28 -62.68
N ALA A 354 -44.03 -10.42 -63.26
CA ALA A 354 -44.03 -11.71 -62.56
C ALA A 354 -43.01 -11.74 -61.41
N LYS A 355 -41.79 -11.24 -61.65
CA LYS A 355 -40.72 -11.13 -60.63
C LYS A 355 -41.14 -10.21 -59.48
N ASN A 356 -41.67 -9.01 -59.77
CA ASN A 356 -42.16 -8.08 -58.75
C ASN A 356 -43.37 -8.61 -57.97
N ARG A 357 -44.14 -9.56 -58.54
CA ARG A 357 -45.23 -10.23 -57.81
C ARG A 357 -44.67 -11.26 -56.85
N ARG A 358 -43.64 -12.01 -57.26
CA ARG A 358 -42.95 -12.99 -56.42
C ARG A 358 -42.20 -12.33 -55.27
N GLU A 359 -41.42 -11.28 -55.55
CA GLU A 359 -40.70 -10.50 -54.53
C GLU A 359 -41.66 -9.93 -53.47
N ARG A 360 -42.83 -9.40 -53.88
CA ARG A 360 -43.83 -8.90 -52.91
C ARG A 360 -44.44 -9.99 -52.02
N ILE A 361 -44.51 -11.23 -52.50
CA ILE A 361 -45.00 -12.35 -51.69
C ILE A 361 -43.90 -12.78 -50.73
N GLU A 362 -42.66 -12.92 -51.21
CA GLU A 362 -41.48 -13.28 -50.40
C GLU A 362 -41.21 -12.23 -49.30
N ASP A 363 -41.26 -10.94 -49.62
CA ASP A 363 -41.11 -9.83 -48.65
C ASP A 363 -42.20 -9.87 -47.57
N ARG A 364 -43.45 -10.19 -47.96
CA ARG A 364 -44.57 -10.28 -47.01
C ARG A 364 -44.40 -11.46 -46.08
N GLU A 365 -43.96 -12.61 -46.58
CA GLU A 365 -43.67 -13.80 -45.78
C GLU A 365 -42.47 -13.58 -44.85
N GLU A 366 -41.43 -12.88 -45.31
CA GLU A 366 -40.29 -12.52 -44.47
C GLU A 366 -40.68 -11.54 -43.36
N HIS A 367 -41.51 -10.55 -43.67
CA HIS A 367 -42.04 -9.61 -42.67
C HIS A 367 -42.86 -10.33 -41.58
N PHE A 368 -43.73 -11.28 -41.95
CA PHE A 368 -44.47 -12.07 -40.95
C PHE A 368 -43.55 -12.95 -40.10
N ARG A 369 -42.56 -13.62 -40.71
CA ARG A 369 -41.55 -14.40 -39.96
C ARG A 369 -40.69 -13.53 -39.05
N LYS A 370 -40.45 -12.27 -39.40
CA LYS A 370 -39.74 -11.32 -38.53
C LYS A 370 -40.61 -10.91 -37.35
N GLN A 371 -41.89 -10.60 -37.57
CA GLN A 371 -42.81 -10.27 -36.49
C GLN A 371 -43.04 -11.43 -35.51
N GLU A 372 -43.12 -12.67 -36.00
CA GLU A 372 -43.22 -13.85 -35.12
C GLU A 372 -41.98 -14.02 -34.26
N ARG A 373 -40.78 -13.89 -34.85
CA ARG A 373 -39.52 -13.90 -34.09
C ARG A 373 -39.43 -12.78 -33.06
N GLU A 374 -39.85 -11.56 -33.41
CA GLU A 374 -39.90 -10.44 -32.46
C GLU A 374 -40.84 -10.72 -31.30
N LYS A 375 -42.01 -11.31 -31.56
CA LYS A 375 -42.95 -11.73 -30.49
C LYS A 375 -42.38 -12.84 -29.60
N GLU A 376 -41.66 -13.79 -30.18
CA GLU A 376 -40.98 -14.85 -29.42
C GLU A 376 -39.91 -14.26 -28.50
N ILE A 377 -39.05 -13.38 -29.04
CA ILE A 377 -38.03 -12.66 -28.27
C ILE A 377 -38.69 -11.83 -27.16
N ASP A 378 -39.77 -11.08 -27.45
CA ASP A 378 -40.50 -10.30 -26.44
C ASP A 378 -41.08 -11.17 -25.32
N ASN A 379 -41.59 -12.35 -25.67
CA ASN A 379 -42.12 -13.29 -24.68
C ASN A 379 -41.02 -13.92 -23.83
N GLU A 380 -39.86 -14.22 -24.42
CA GLU A 380 -38.67 -14.68 -23.69
C GLU A 380 -38.13 -13.59 -22.76
N MET A 381 -38.06 -12.34 -23.23
CA MET A 381 -37.66 -11.19 -22.42
C MET A 381 -38.61 -11.00 -21.23
N LYS A 382 -39.93 -11.07 -21.43
CA LYS A 382 -40.91 -10.99 -20.33
C LYS A 382 -40.75 -12.13 -19.32
N LYS A 383 -40.52 -13.36 -19.78
CA LYS A 383 -40.24 -14.52 -18.91
C LYS A 383 -38.97 -14.30 -18.10
N TRP A 384 -37.91 -13.82 -18.75
CA TRP A 384 -36.62 -13.52 -18.11
C TRP A 384 -36.75 -12.40 -17.06
N GLU A 385 -37.44 -11.31 -17.39
CA GLU A 385 -37.74 -10.22 -16.45
C GLU A 385 -38.54 -10.71 -15.24
N MET A 386 -39.56 -11.56 -15.46
CA MET A 386 -40.36 -12.13 -14.39
C MET A 386 -39.52 -13.00 -13.46
N LEU A 387 -38.68 -13.88 -14.02
CA LEU A 387 -37.76 -14.71 -13.23
C LEU A 387 -36.77 -13.86 -12.43
N ASN A 388 -36.24 -12.80 -13.04
CA ASN A 388 -35.34 -11.89 -12.35
C ASN A 388 -36.03 -11.15 -11.21
N ARG A 389 -37.27 -10.68 -11.40
CA ARG A 389 -38.06 -10.06 -10.33
C ARG A 389 -38.30 -11.01 -9.16
N MET A 390 -38.61 -12.28 -9.46
CA MET A 390 -38.79 -13.31 -8.43
C MET A 390 -37.49 -13.56 -7.67
N LYS A 391 -36.37 -13.72 -8.38
CA LYS A 391 -35.05 -13.86 -7.78
C LYS A 391 -34.67 -12.64 -6.92
N THR A 392 -34.93 -11.43 -7.42
CA THR A 392 -34.66 -10.21 -6.62
C THR A 392 -35.54 -10.16 -5.38
N ALA A 393 -36.83 -10.50 -5.50
CA ALA A 393 -37.74 -10.55 -4.34
C ALA A 393 -37.29 -11.59 -3.30
N GLU A 394 -36.79 -12.76 -3.71
CA GLU A 394 -36.22 -13.76 -2.80
C GLU A 394 -34.97 -13.23 -2.11
N THR A 395 -34.00 -12.69 -2.87
CA THR A 395 -32.78 -12.11 -2.28
C THR A 395 -33.08 -10.94 -1.34
N MET A 396 -34.09 -10.12 -1.65
CA MET A 396 -34.51 -9.01 -0.80
C MET A 396 -35.14 -9.52 0.50
N LYS A 397 -35.97 -10.57 0.44
CA LYS A 397 -36.54 -11.20 1.65
C LYS A 397 -35.45 -11.79 2.54
N GLU A 398 -34.46 -12.46 1.96
CA GLU A 398 -33.32 -13.00 2.71
C GLU A 398 -32.50 -11.89 3.36
N HIS A 399 -32.22 -10.83 2.61
CA HIS A 399 -31.52 -9.65 3.11
C HIS A 399 -32.29 -8.96 4.25
N ASP A 400 -33.61 -8.79 4.12
CA ASP A 400 -34.45 -8.21 5.17
C ASP A 400 -34.54 -9.11 6.41
N ALA A 401 -34.56 -10.43 6.24
CA ALA A 401 -34.48 -11.37 7.35
C ALA A 401 -33.14 -11.28 8.06
N GLN A 402 -32.03 -11.19 7.32
CA GLN A 402 -30.69 -11.05 7.88
C GLN A 402 -30.51 -9.71 8.59
N ASN A 403 -31.03 -8.62 8.03
CA ASN A 403 -31.00 -7.30 8.66
C ASN A 403 -31.80 -7.28 9.97
N ARG A 404 -32.94 -7.96 10.02
CA ARG A 404 -33.70 -8.12 11.27
C ARG A 404 -32.89 -8.89 12.34
N LYS A 405 -32.22 -9.98 11.96
CA LYS A 405 -31.33 -10.74 12.87
C LYS A 405 -30.17 -9.88 13.35
N ASN A 406 -29.45 -9.24 12.45
CA ASN A 406 -28.32 -8.36 12.78
C ASN A 406 -28.75 -7.19 13.67
N ASN A 407 -29.91 -6.59 13.41
CA ASN A 407 -30.44 -5.50 14.24
C ASN A 407 -30.80 -6.00 15.64
N TRP A 408 -31.40 -7.19 15.74
CA TRP A 408 -31.70 -7.81 17.03
C TRP A 408 -30.45 -8.13 17.83
N GLU A 409 -29.41 -8.66 17.18
CA GLU A 409 -28.10 -8.89 17.81
C GLU A 409 -27.47 -7.59 18.32
N LYS A 410 -27.52 -6.51 17.52
CA LYS A 410 -27.06 -5.18 17.95
C LYS A 410 -27.82 -4.66 19.17
N ILE A 411 -29.14 -4.84 19.20
CA ILE A 411 -29.97 -4.44 20.35
C ILE A 411 -29.58 -5.25 21.60
N LEU A 412 -29.34 -6.56 21.45
CA LEU A 412 -28.91 -7.41 22.56
C LEU A 412 -27.50 -7.07 23.06
N GLN A 413 -26.58 -6.78 22.15
CA GLN A 413 -25.24 -6.29 22.49
C GLN A 413 -25.33 -4.96 23.24
N TYR A 414 -26.05 -3.99 22.68
CA TYR A 414 -26.25 -2.69 23.32
C TYR A 414 -26.87 -2.81 24.72
N ARG A 415 -27.86 -3.71 24.89
CA ARG A 415 -28.44 -3.99 26.20
C ARG A 415 -27.42 -4.59 27.17
N ARG A 416 -26.54 -5.47 26.71
CA ARG A 416 -25.47 -6.06 27.53
C ARG A 416 -24.49 -4.97 27.98
N ASP A 417 -24.05 -4.14 27.05
CA ASP A 417 -23.12 -3.05 27.31
C ASP A 417 -23.71 -2.05 28.31
N LEU A 418 -25.00 -1.71 28.18
CA LEU A 418 -25.70 -0.87 29.17
C LEU A 418 -25.74 -1.51 30.56
N LEU A 419 -26.00 -2.81 30.65
CA LEU A 419 -26.01 -3.51 31.94
C LEU A 419 -24.61 -3.56 32.59
N GLU A 420 -23.56 -3.70 31.78
CA GLU A 420 -22.17 -3.63 32.23
C GLU A 420 -21.82 -2.23 32.73
N GLN A 421 -22.13 -1.18 31.96
CA GLN A 421 -21.95 0.21 32.38
C GLN A 421 -22.68 0.52 33.70
N MET A 422 -23.94 0.07 33.85
CA MET A 422 -24.68 0.24 35.10
C MET A 422 -24.03 -0.51 36.29
N ALA A 423 -23.39 -1.65 36.05
CA ALA A 423 -22.68 -2.40 37.09
C ALA A 423 -21.38 -1.68 37.49
N ASP A 424 -20.64 -1.19 36.50
CA ASP A 424 -19.40 -0.43 36.69
C ASP A 424 -19.67 0.88 37.44
N ASP A 425 -20.71 1.64 37.05
CA ASP A 425 -21.11 2.86 37.73
C ASP A 425 -21.49 2.61 39.19
N ARG A 426 -22.23 1.52 39.47
CA ARG A 426 -22.56 1.11 40.85
C ARG A 426 -21.32 0.72 41.64
N ALA A 427 -20.34 0.07 41.01
CA ALA A 427 -19.08 -0.28 41.66
C ALA A 427 -18.23 0.97 41.94
N ALA A 428 -18.17 1.91 40.99
CA ALA A 428 -17.51 3.20 41.15
C ALA A 428 -18.12 4.01 42.29
N GLN A 429 -19.46 4.14 42.33
CA GLN A 429 -20.16 4.83 43.42
C GLN A 429 -19.91 4.18 44.80
N LYS A 430 -19.81 2.85 44.87
CA LYS A 430 -19.46 2.17 46.14
C LYS A 430 -18.03 2.51 46.57
N ARG A 431 -17.08 2.47 45.63
CA ARG A 431 -15.69 2.85 45.90
C ARG A 431 -15.58 4.31 46.36
N GLU A 432 -16.28 5.23 45.70
CA GLU A 432 -16.32 6.64 46.10
C GLU A 432 -16.85 6.81 47.54
N LYS A 433 -17.93 6.13 47.91
CA LYS A 433 -18.46 6.17 49.28
C LYS A 433 -17.50 5.60 50.31
N GLU A 434 -16.87 4.47 50.02
CA GLU A 434 -15.84 3.87 50.88
C GLU A 434 -14.63 4.81 51.06
N ILE A 435 -14.24 5.50 49.99
CA ILE A 435 -13.18 6.51 50.02
C ILE A 435 -13.59 7.72 50.85
N ASP A 436 -14.80 8.25 50.65
CA ASP A 436 -15.32 9.40 51.41
C ASP A 436 -15.41 9.11 52.91
N GLU A 437 -15.86 7.90 53.29
CA GLU A 437 -15.88 7.45 54.69
C GLU A 437 -14.46 7.42 55.29
N ILE A 438 -13.48 6.88 54.57
CA ILE A 438 -12.07 6.83 55.02
C ILE A 438 -11.47 8.23 55.15
N MET A 439 -11.77 9.13 54.21
CA MET A 439 -11.23 10.49 54.17
C MET A 439 -11.90 11.42 55.18
N SER A 440 -13.17 11.20 55.52
CA SER A 440 -13.92 12.00 56.52
C SER A 440 -13.31 11.96 57.93
N HIS A 441 -12.50 10.95 58.22
CA HIS A 441 -11.82 10.76 59.51
C HIS A 441 -10.42 11.40 59.60
N VAL A 442 -9.91 12.02 58.53
CA VAL A 442 -8.57 12.62 58.52
C VAL A 442 -8.64 14.08 59.02
N SER A 443 -7.87 14.39 60.07
CA SER A 443 -7.73 15.77 60.56
C SER A 443 -6.95 16.63 59.55
N TYR A 444 -7.29 17.93 59.43
CA TYR A 444 -6.56 18.87 58.57
C TYR A 444 -5.04 18.88 58.83
N ASP A 445 -4.63 18.72 60.11
CA ASP A 445 -3.22 18.67 60.49
C ASP A 445 -2.48 17.42 59.97
N GLU A 446 -3.19 16.29 59.87
CA GLU A 446 -2.64 15.05 59.33
C GLU A 446 -2.56 15.12 57.80
N ALA A 447 -3.54 15.74 57.15
CA ALA A 447 -3.52 15.99 55.72
C ALA A 447 -2.36 16.93 55.31
N ASP A 448 -2.11 17.99 56.08
CA ASP A 448 -0.98 18.89 55.85
C ASP A 448 0.38 18.18 56.01
N LYS A 449 0.54 17.34 57.04
CA LYS A 449 1.75 16.52 57.20
C LYS A 449 1.94 15.56 56.04
N MET A 450 0.90 14.81 55.67
CA MET A 450 0.93 13.90 54.52
C MET A 450 1.29 14.63 53.21
N PHE A 451 0.78 15.86 53.03
CA PHE A 451 1.13 16.68 51.86
C PHE A 451 2.62 17.03 51.84
N PHE A 452 3.17 17.54 52.95
CA PHE A 452 4.57 17.96 52.99
C PHE A 452 5.55 16.78 52.94
N ASP A 453 5.21 15.65 53.56
CA ASP A 453 6.00 14.42 53.46
C ASP A 453 6.07 13.94 52.00
N TYR A 454 4.93 13.94 51.31
CA TYR A 454 4.88 13.60 49.89
C TYR A 454 5.60 14.62 49.01
N ALA A 455 5.46 15.92 49.29
CA ALA A 455 6.16 16.98 48.59
C ALA A 455 7.68 16.82 48.72
N ASN A 456 8.18 16.44 49.90
CA ASN A 456 9.60 16.16 50.13
C ASN A 456 10.07 14.93 49.36
N GLU A 457 9.32 13.82 49.36
CA GLU A 457 9.62 12.65 48.51
C GLU A 457 9.75 13.06 47.03
N VAL A 458 8.80 13.86 46.53
CA VAL A 458 8.78 14.33 45.13
C VAL A 458 9.96 15.25 44.82
N LEU A 459 10.33 16.15 45.74
CA LEU A 459 11.49 17.00 45.61
C LEU A 459 12.80 16.20 45.58
N GLU A 460 12.95 15.18 46.43
CA GLU A 460 14.13 14.31 46.43
C GLU A 460 14.23 13.47 45.15
N MET A 461 13.10 12.96 44.65
CA MET A 461 13.06 12.26 43.34
C MET A 461 13.47 13.17 42.18
N ALA A 462 13.08 14.45 42.21
CA ALA A 462 13.50 15.41 41.19
C ALA A 462 15.00 15.75 41.31
N LYS A 463 15.48 16.00 42.53
CA LYS A 463 16.89 16.33 42.82
C LYS A 463 17.85 15.20 42.45
N SER A 464 17.55 13.97 42.87
CA SER A 464 18.39 12.79 42.60
C SER A 464 18.61 12.56 41.09
N LYS A 465 17.65 12.97 40.26
CA LYS A 465 17.70 12.86 38.81
C LYS A 465 18.15 14.15 38.10
N ASN A 466 18.62 15.17 38.84
CA ASN A 466 19.02 16.48 38.34
C ASN A 466 17.92 17.16 37.48
N ARG A 467 16.65 17.01 37.86
CA ARG A 467 15.50 17.60 37.17
C ARG A 467 15.20 18.99 37.72
N SER A 468 14.49 19.80 36.94
CA SER A 468 14.06 21.13 37.37
C SER A 468 13.05 21.05 38.52
N ILE A 469 13.36 21.69 39.65
CA ILE A 469 12.56 21.64 40.87
C ILE A 469 11.42 22.69 40.84
N HIS A 470 11.54 23.68 39.95
CA HIS A 470 10.66 24.84 39.89
C HIS A 470 9.15 24.52 39.79
N PRO A 471 8.69 23.57 38.96
CA PRO A 471 7.28 23.20 38.90
C PRO A 471 6.72 22.71 40.24
N ILE A 472 7.54 21.95 40.99
CA ILE A 472 7.16 21.34 42.26
C ILE A 472 7.09 22.41 43.35
N GLU A 473 8.08 23.29 43.42
CA GLU A 473 8.10 24.42 44.38
C GLU A 473 6.91 25.36 44.20
N LYS A 474 6.46 25.55 42.96
CA LYS A 474 5.29 26.36 42.66
C LYS A 474 4.02 25.77 43.30
N VAL A 475 3.80 24.47 43.13
CA VAL A 475 2.64 23.78 43.73
C VAL A 475 2.69 23.83 45.26
N ILE A 476 3.87 23.67 45.86
CA ILE A 476 4.05 23.81 47.32
C ILE A 476 3.71 25.25 47.78
N ALA A 477 4.10 26.26 47.01
CA ALA A 477 3.78 27.65 47.32
C ALA A 477 2.27 27.93 47.21
N ASP A 478 1.62 27.40 46.18
CA ASP A 478 0.18 27.55 45.96
C ASP A 478 -0.64 26.83 47.05
N TYR A 479 -0.20 25.65 47.51
CA TYR A 479 -0.76 24.95 48.67
C TYR A 479 -0.67 25.79 49.94
N LYS A 480 0.54 26.29 50.26
CA LYS A 480 0.78 27.12 51.45
C LYS A 480 -0.05 28.41 51.44
N LYS A 481 -0.28 28.99 50.26
CA LYS A 481 -1.10 30.19 50.08
C LYS A 481 -2.58 29.89 50.32
N THR A 482 -3.08 28.80 49.78
CA THR A 482 -4.51 28.44 49.85
C THR A 482 -4.92 27.99 51.26
N ASN A 483 -4.04 27.27 51.95
CA ASN A 483 -4.28 26.81 53.33
C ASN A 483 -3.80 27.82 54.39
N ASN A 484 -3.45 29.06 54.02
CA ASN A 484 -2.98 30.12 54.92
C ASN A 484 -1.77 29.74 55.80
N LEU A 485 -0.95 28.77 55.35
CA LEU A 485 0.27 28.31 56.03
C LEU A 485 1.47 29.23 55.78
N SER A 486 1.36 30.18 54.83
CA SER A 486 2.39 31.18 54.59
C SER A 486 2.34 32.31 55.63
N PRO A 487 3.46 32.73 56.23
CA PRO A 487 3.48 33.93 57.07
C PRO A 487 3.01 35.14 56.26
N ARG A 488 2.01 35.88 56.77
CA ARG A 488 1.52 37.12 56.14
C ARG A 488 2.72 38.01 55.85
N GLN A 489 3.04 38.20 54.56
CA GLN A 489 4.06 39.16 54.17
C GLN A 489 3.62 40.52 54.71
N ARG A 490 4.37 41.08 55.67
CA ARG A 490 4.17 42.47 56.08
C ARG A 490 4.32 43.32 54.82
N PRO A 491 3.38 44.23 54.51
CA PRO A 491 3.55 45.11 53.37
C PRO A 491 4.88 45.84 53.55
N ARG A 492 5.79 45.71 52.56
CA ARG A 492 7.00 46.53 52.54
C ARG A 492 6.52 47.97 52.50
N CYS A 493 6.73 48.71 53.60
CA CYS A 493 6.60 50.16 53.59
C CYS A 493 7.51 50.67 52.48
N VAL A 494 6.91 51.15 51.39
CA VAL A 494 7.59 51.92 50.37
C VAL A 494 7.91 53.25 51.04
N ILE A 495 9.14 53.40 51.51
CA ILE A 495 9.68 54.72 51.84
C ILE A 495 9.78 55.45 50.50
N LYS A 496 8.97 56.50 50.35
CA LYS A 496 9.01 57.42 49.21
C LYS A 496 10.31 58.20 49.19
#